data_AF-A0A845WTB9-F1
#
_entry.id   AF-A0A845WTB9-F1
#
_cell.length_a   1.000
_cell.length_b   1.000
_cell.length_c   1.000
_cell.angle_alpha   90.00
_cell.angle_beta   90.00
_cell.angle_gamma   90.00
#
_symmetry.space_group_name_H-M   'P 1'
#
loop_
_entity.id
_entity.type
_entity.pdbx_description
1 polymer ?
#
loop_
_entity_poly.entity_id
_entity_poly.type
_entity_poly.pdbx_seq_one_letter_code
_entity_poly.pdbx_strand_id
1 'polypeptide(L)'
;MNEELLPNYYFANSIPEEEKTSDYLTEHFEEVKDWYYAETGVADKPEEEQVQDPIFVALWAYQEMEDLQCMAQCIGGVNDTLLLAQPTLQLEVDDPLIKDNEAVAKIFHEQVRWTLGNSLQYKFLTGDIFNPIRSGAMSIGRLWLVDSFGQHKEVVESGSVTTEVVTTYRMDPPDTGTNNKFLLSPRLAQPARLNFHWLAADALQEVEMTKAPAKTPVCGWIIPNNLDSNLAIYDHQGLSLGTIDVDGRWRDAPEVTIERDTSDRPLLSNDHLQKLVHYLLEQREEFQQQFLSTLDNSLATIDPESFAEHSTLALLVGRPIAVVRATFSLEVKGLPAIDPTVKIESTAQAPATYGFTAVKIPIRLGDYQQLNDGLVGYWREKPVDDEGHYEYEDNIFYAPQSRLINHPLIQTEEEGLVYFEQTVDAPPQGVTMLIDPRGVVHGTCGVLPNQELRLPAENYNHALQAMEVNFLSTPVLCDRSNDALGNLNQIAIPLPEEPGSRWSWLTLQQENWSEKQKIKPVNFKATFDQSQEASEGWLQLSRIDDPEES
;
A
#
# COMPACT_ATOMS: atom_id res chain seq x y z
N MET A 1 -13.59 -22.03 5.33
CA MET A 1 -14.30 -23.16 5.98
C MET A 1 -14.65 -22.85 7.44
N ASN A 2 -13.68 -22.53 8.31
CA ASN A 2 -13.98 -22.29 9.74
C ASN A 2 -14.87 -21.07 10.01
N GLU A 3 -14.84 -20.04 9.16
CA GLU A 3 -15.63 -18.81 9.36
C GLU A 3 -17.01 -18.83 8.69
N GLU A 4 -17.23 -19.66 7.67
CA GLU A 4 -18.49 -19.66 6.90
C GLU A 4 -19.30 -20.97 7.04
N LEU A 5 -18.61 -22.12 7.12
CA LEU A 5 -19.26 -23.44 7.18
C LEU A 5 -19.56 -23.86 8.63
N LEU A 6 -18.54 -23.78 9.51
CA LEU A 6 -18.66 -24.24 10.89
C LEU A 6 -19.73 -23.48 11.71
N PRO A 7 -19.90 -22.14 11.58
CA PRO A 7 -20.95 -21.44 12.32
C PRO A 7 -22.35 -21.92 11.96
N ASN A 8 -22.59 -22.22 10.68
CA ASN A 8 -23.87 -22.77 10.20
C ASN A 8 -24.08 -24.21 10.71
N TYR A 9 -23.05 -25.04 10.71
CA TYR A 9 -23.09 -26.38 11.26
C TYR A 9 -23.32 -26.38 12.79
N TYR A 10 -22.62 -25.53 13.53
CA TYR A 10 -22.79 -25.36 14.98
C TYR A 10 -24.19 -24.90 15.36
N PHE A 11 -24.77 -23.99 14.57
CA PHE A 11 -26.14 -23.52 14.77
C PHE A 11 -27.17 -24.62 14.49
N ALA A 12 -27.02 -25.34 13.37
CA ALA A 12 -27.95 -26.40 12.98
C ALA A 12 -27.94 -27.60 13.95
N ASN A 13 -26.76 -27.96 14.49
CA ASN A 13 -26.60 -29.13 15.36
C ASN A 13 -26.54 -28.79 16.87
N SER A 14 -26.69 -27.51 17.25
CA SER A 14 -26.70 -27.05 18.65
C SER A 14 -25.46 -27.46 19.45
N ILE A 15 -24.27 -27.28 18.85
CA ILE A 15 -23.00 -27.70 19.46
C ILE A 15 -22.57 -26.73 20.59
N PRO A 16 -22.22 -27.22 21.80
CA PRO A 16 -21.79 -26.39 22.92
C PRO A 16 -20.54 -25.55 22.60
N GLU A 17 -20.42 -24.35 23.19
CA GLU A 17 -19.22 -23.49 22.96
C GLU A 17 -17.91 -24.14 23.43
N GLU A 18 -17.97 -25.05 24.40
CA GLU A 18 -16.80 -25.78 24.92
C GLU A 18 -16.20 -26.76 23.89
N GLU A 19 -16.97 -27.18 22.89
CA GLU A 19 -16.54 -28.12 21.84
C GLU A 19 -16.08 -27.41 20.55
N LYS A 20 -16.27 -26.09 20.45
CA LYS A 20 -15.88 -25.28 19.28
C LYS A 20 -14.38 -25.00 19.28
N THR A 21 -13.57 -26.01 18.96
CA THR A 21 -12.11 -25.88 18.85
C THR A 21 -11.69 -25.55 17.41
N SER A 22 -10.44 -25.08 17.22
CA SER A 22 -9.86 -24.86 15.89
C SER A 22 -9.77 -26.13 15.05
N ASP A 23 -9.68 -27.28 15.72
CA ASP A 23 -9.39 -28.59 15.14
C ASP A 23 -10.67 -29.42 14.91
N TYR A 24 -11.84 -28.90 15.31
CA TYR A 24 -13.13 -29.58 15.23
C TYR A 24 -13.46 -30.09 13.82
N LEU A 25 -13.15 -29.29 12.78
CA LEU A 25 -13.37 -29.68 11.39
C LEU A 25 -12.56 -30.92 10.99
N THR A 26 -11.33 -31.04 11.50
CA THR A 26 -10.45 -32.17 11.19
C THR A 26 -10.92 -33.44 11.92
N GLU A 27 -11.43 -33.32 13.15
CA GLU A 27 -11.94 -34.45 13.93
C GLU A 27 -13.30 -34.97 13.42
N HIS A 28 -14.16 -34.07 12.92
CA HIS A 28 -15.53 -34.37 12.49
C HIS A 28 -15.78 -34.17 10.98
N PHE A 29 -14.74 -34.27 10.16
CA PHE A 29 -14.81 -33.91 8.73
C PHE A 29 -15.93 -34.62 7.96
N GLU A 30 -16.07 -35.94 8.13
CA GLU A 30 -17.11 -36.72 7.44
C GLU A 30 -18.54 -36.30 7.85
N GLU A 31 -18.76 -36.01 9.12
CA GLU A 31 -20.07 -35.59 9.65
C GLU A 31 -20.47 -34.20 9.13
N VAL A 32 -19.50 -33.29 9.02
CA VAL A 32 -19.69 -31.94 8.50
C VAL A 32 -19.94 -31.97 6.98
N LYS A 33 -19.20 -32.81 6.25
CA LYS A 33 -19.35 -33.01 4.80
C LYS A 33 -20.72 -33.59 4.45
N ASP A 34 -21.12 -34.66 5.12
CA ASP A 34 -22.41 -35.32 4.89
C ASP A 34 -23.59 -34.38 5.19
N TRP A 35 -23.48 -33.60 6.28
CA TRP A 35 -24.47 -32.57 6.60
C TRP A 35 -24.57 -31.52 5.50
N TYR A 36 -23.44 -30.99 5.04
CA TYR A 36 -23.41 -29.95 4.02
C TYR A 36 -23.98 -30.46 2.67
N TYR A 37 -23.66 -31.70 2.28
CA TYR A 37 -24.22 -32.32 1.07
C TYR A 37 -25.73 -32.56 1.18
N ALA A 38 -26.22 -32.96 2.36
CA ALA A 38 -27.65 -33.14 2.61
C ALA A 38 -28.44 -31.82 2.60
N GLU A 39 -27.87 -30.75 3.15
CA GLU A 39 -28.54 -29.43 3.25
C GLU A 39 -28.60 -28.72 1.89
N THR A 40 -27.52 -28.80 1.10
CA THR A 40 -27.39 -28.05 -0.16
C THR A 40 -27.83 -28.84 -1.40
N GLY A 41 -27.90 -30.18 -1.31
CA GLY A 41 -28.18 -31.07 -2.43
C GLY A 41 -27.17 -30.96 -3.58
N VAL A 42 -25.98 -30.42 -3.31
CA VAL A 42 -24.95 -30.14 -4.35
C VAL A 42 -24.44 -31.43 -4.99
N ALA A 43 -24.43 -32.55 -4.26
CA ALA A 43 -24.02 -33.85 -4.78
C ALA A 43 -24.89 -34.36 -5.95
N ASP A 44 -26.15 -33.93 -6.07
CA ASP A 44 -27.07 -34.34 -7.13
C ASP A 44 -27.06 -33.39 -8.36
N LYS A 45 -26.32 -32.28 -8.28
CA LYS A 45 -26.19 -31.28 -9.36
C LYS A 45 -25.15 -31.71 -10.41
N PRO A 46 -25.22 -31.24 -11.66
CA PRO A 46 -24.17 -31.47 -12.67
C PRO A 46 -22.82 -30.86 -12.23
N GLU A 47 -21.70 -31.48 -12.65
CA GLU A 47 -20.33 -31.08 -12.27
C GLU A 47 -20.04 -29.58 -12.49
N GLU A 48 -20.56 -28.98 -13.56
CA GLU A 48 -20.40 -27.56 -13.85
C GLU A 48 -20.99 -26.65 -12.76
N GLU A 49 -22.09 -27.06 -12.11
CA GLU A 49 -22.71 -26.31 -11.02
C GLU A 49 -22.08 -26.63 -9.66
N GLN A 50 -21.50 -27.82 -9.49
CA GLN A 50 -20.77 -28.20 -8.28
C GLN A 50 -19.49 -27.38 -8.13
N VAL A 51 -18.74 -27.18 -9.22
CA VAL A 51 -17.46 -26.44 -9.22
C VAL A 51 -17.65 -24.93 -8.99
N GLN A 52 -18.87 -24.41 -9.18
CA GLN A 52 -19.20 -23.01 -8.88
C GLN A 52 -19.46 -22.77 -7.39
N ASP A 53 -19.68 -23.82 -6.60
CA ASP A 53 -19.86 -23.70 -5.15
C ASP A 53 -18.49 -23.72 -4.43
N PRO A 54 -18.04 -22.60 -3.85
CA PRO A 54 -16.72 -22.49 -3.25
C PRO A 54 -16.55 -23.40 -2.02
N ILE A 55 -17.64 -23.71 -1.31
CA ILE A 55 -17.59 -24.53 -0.10
C ILE A 55 -17.49 -26.02 -0.49
N PHE A 56 -18.21 -26.45 -1.52
CA PHE A 56 -18.04 -27.79 -2.09
C PHE A 56 -16.60 -28.02 -2.56
N VAL A 57 -16.05 -27.08 -3.35
CA VAL A 57 -14.67 -27.18 -3.84
C VAL A 57 -13.66 -27.24 -2.69
N ALA A 58 -13.89 -26.49 -1.61
CA ALA A 58 -13.02 -26.51 -0.44
C ALA A 58 -13.07 -27.84 0.33
N LEU A 59 -14.25 -28.43 0.53
CA LEU A 59 -14.41 -29.74 1.16
C LEU A 59 -13.79 -30.85 0.31
N TRP A 60 -14.04 -30.82 -1.00
CA TRP A 60 -13.43 -31.77 -1.93
C TRP A 60 -11.90 -31.67 -1.94
N ALA A 61 -11.36 -30.45 -2.01
CA ALA A 61 -9.92 -30.22 -1.95
C ALA A 61 -9.30 -30.68 -0.62
N TYR A 62 -9.98 -30.47 0.51
CA TYR A 62 -9.51 -30.94 1.82
C TYR A 62 -9.42 -32.47 1.88
N GLN A 63 -10.44 -33.17 1.38
CA GLN A 63 -10.44 -34.63 1.31
C GLN A 63 -9.29 -35.15 0.43
N GLU A 64 -9.09 -34.56 -0.75
CA GLU A 64 -7.97 -34.94 -1.64
C GLU A 64 -6.61 -34.64 -0.99
N MET A 65 -6.49 -33.55 -0.22
CA MET A 65 -5.24 -33.20 0.47
C MET A 65 -4.85 -34.19 1.57
N GLU A 66 -5.81 -34.81 2.28
CA GLU A 66 -5.50 -35.83 3.29
C GLU A 66 -4.85 -37.08 2.68
N ASP A 67 -5.27 -37.46 1.46
CA ASP A 67 -4.70 -38.59 0.72
C ASP A 67 -3.45 -38.23 -0.08
N LEU A 68 -3.20 -36.94 -0.35
CA LEU A 68 -2.11 -36.47 -1.19
C LEU A 68 -0.75 -36.55 -0.49
N GLN A 69 -0.01 -37.63 -0.73
CA GLN A 69 1.39 -37.73 -0.35
C GLN A 69 2.27 -36.88 -1.28
N CYS A 70 2.39 -35.58 -1.00
CA CYS A 70 3.21 -34.66 -1.78
C CYS A 70 4.55 -34.34 -1.11
N MET A 71 5.59 -34.15 -1.94
CA MET A 71 6.85 -33.54 -1.53
C MET A 71 7.04 -32.26 -2.33
N ALA A 72 7.17 -31.13 -1.64
CA ALA A 72 7.46 -29.85 -2.27
C ALA A 72 8.98 -29.61 -2.27
N GLN A 73 9.54 -29.28 -3.44
CA GLN A 73 10.94 -28.90 -3.58
C GLN A 73 11.08 -27.71 -4.53
N CYS A 74 11.91 -26.74 -4.16
CA CYS A 74 12.23 -25.61 -5.04
C CYS A 74 13.27 -26.02 -6.09
N ILE A 75 13.06 -25.62 -7.34
CA ILE A 75 14.04 -25.82 -8.41
C ILE A 75 15.17 -24.80 -8.26
N GLY A 76 16.37 -25.27 -7.92
CA GLY A 76 17.58 -24.44 -7.83
C GLY A 76 18.31 -24.28 -9.17
N GLY A 77 19.11 -23.23 -9.31
CA GLY A 77 20.05 -23.05 -10.44
C GLY A 77 19.45 -22.66 -11.79
N VAL A 78 18.12 -22.62 -11.94
CA VAL A 78 17.46 -22.21 -13.20
C VAL A 78 17.81 -20.77 -13.57
N ASN A 79 17.71 -19.86 -12.60
CA ASN A 79 18.02 -18.45 -12.82
C ASN A 79 19.51 -18.24 -13.16
N ASP A 80 20.40 -18.97 -12.49
CA ASP A 80 21.84 -18.91 -12.78
C ASP A 80 22.12 -19.42 -14.21
N THR A 81 21.47 -20.52 -14.61
CA THR A 81 21.59 -21.09 -15.96
C THR A 81 21.11 -20.13 -17.05
N LEU A 82 20.02 -19.39 -16.80
CA LEU A 82 19.53 -18.35 -17.70
C LEU A 82 20.53 -17.19 -17.87
N LEU A 83 21.37 -16.94 -16.86
CA LEU A 83 22.47 -15.98 -16.91
C LEU A 83 23.79 -16.62 -17.40
N LEU A 84 23.72 -17.84 -17.98
CA LEU A 84 24.86 -18.64 -18.42
C LEU A 84 25.86 -19.00 -17.31
N ALA A 85 25.42 -18.97 -16.05
CA ALA A 85 26.21 -19.32 -14.88
C ALA A 85 25.77 -20.69 -14.35
N GLN A 86 26.60 -21.72 -14.53
CA GLN A 86 26.36 -23.02 -13.91
C GLN A 86 27.13 -23.10 -12.59
N PRO A 87 26.46 -23.22 -11.43
CA PRO A 87 27.16 -23.48 -10.18
C PRO A 87 27.83 -24.85 -10.29
N THR A 88 29.16 -24.87 -10.21
CA THR A 88 29.93 -26.11 -10.32
C THR A 88 31.11 -26.08 -9.35
N LEU A 89 31.60 -27.26 -9.02
CA LEU A 89 32.92 -27.40 -8.41
C LEU A 89 33.93 -27.32 -9.54
N GLN A 90 34.39 -26.10 -9.84
CA GLN A 90 35.48 -25.91 -10.79
C GLN A 90 36.81 -26.16 -10.07
N LEU A 91 37.60 -27.08 -10.64
CA LEU A 91 39.01 -27.22 -10.29
C LEU A 91 39.79 -26.07 -10.91
N GLU A 92 40.84 -25.64 -10.21
CA GLU A 92 41.71 -24.50 -10.54
C GLU A 92 41.92 -24.31 -12.05
N VAL A 93 41.87 -23.05 -12.52
CA VAL A 93 42.38 -22.72 -13.85
C VAL A 93 43.89 -22.88 -13.79
N ASP A 94 44.38 -24.07 -14.11
CA ASP A 94 45.79 -24.32 -14.39
C ASP A 94 46.02 -23.94 -15.84
N ASP A 95 46.89 -22.95 -16.09
CA ASP A 95 47.26 -22.53 -17.44
C ASP A 95 48.40 -23.42 -17.96
N PRO A 96 48.13 -24.38 -18.87
CA PRO A 96 49.14 -25.34 -19.33
C PRO A 96 50.20 -24.72 -20.24
N LEU A 97 50.10 -23.42 -20.56
CA LEU A 97 51.02 -22.69 -21.43
C LEU A 97 52.07 -21.86 -20.68
N ILE A 98 51.97 -21.70 -19.36
CA ILE A 98 52.95 -20.92 -18.57
C ILE A 98 54.17 -21.80 -18.28
N LYS A 99 55.24 -21.62 -19.05
CA LYS A 99 56.48 -22.40 -18.91
C LYS A 99 57.61 -21.77 -18.09
N ASP A 100 57.55 -20.52 -17.64
CA ASP A 100 58.79 -19.84 -17.20
C ASP A 100 58.73 -18.94 -15.95
N ASN A 101 57.65 -18.93 -15.14
CA ASN A 101 57.70 -18.21 -13.84
C ASN A 101 56.71 -18.77 -12.80
N GLU A 102 57.05 -19.94 -12.24
CA GLU A 102 56.22 -20.69 -11.29
C GLU A 102 55.88 -19.92 -10.00
N ALA A 103 56.72 -18.99 -9.54
CA ALA A 103 56.55 -18.37 -8.22
C ALA A 103 55.52 -17.23 -8.19
N VAL A 104 55.54 -16.33 -9.18
CA VAL A 104 54.65 -15.15 -9.19
C VAL A 104 53.22 -15.56 -9.58
N ALA A 105 53.08 -16.50 -10.52
CA ALA A 105 51.78 -17.03 -10.89
C ALA A 105 51.13 -17.79 -9.72
N LYS A 106 51.86 -18.64 -8.99
CA LYS A 106 51.32 -19.31 -7.79
C LYS A 106 50.87 -18.33 -6.72
N ILE A 107 51.68 -17.31 -6.41
CA ILE A 107 51.32 -16.31 -5.41
C ILE A 107 50.05 -15.55 -5.82
N PHE A 108 49.93 -15.18 -7.09
CA PHE A 108 48.72 -14.53 -7.60
C PHE A 108 47.50 -15.45 -7.51
N HIS A 109 47.61 -16.72 -7.91
CA HIS A 109 46.52 -17.69 -7.81
C HIS A 109 46.13 -17.98 -6.35
N GLU A 110 47.09 -18.13 -5.44
CA GLU A 110 46.86 -18.31 -4.00
C GLU A 110 46.22 -17.07 -3.36
N GLN A 111 46.61 -15.87 -3.78
CA GLN A 111 46.07 -14.62 -3.26
C GLN A 111 44.65 -14.36 -3.78
N VAL A 112 44.39 -14.62 -5.07
CA VAL A 112 43.04 -14.61 -5.64
C VAL A 112 42.17 -15.68 -4.95
N ARG A 113 42.70 -16.88 -4.70
CA ARG A 113 42.02 -17.94 -3.95
C ARG A 113 41.68 -17.54 -2.51
N TRP A 114 42.61 -16.94 -1.78
CA TRP A 114 42.36 -16.43 -0.43
C TRP A 114 41.29 -15.33 -0.42
N THR A 115 41.26 -14.52 -1.49
CA THR A 115 40.28 -13.43 -1.65
C THR A 115 38.89 -13.95 -2.03
N LEU A 116 38.80 -15.01 -2.84
CA LEU A 116 37.55 -15.63 -3.28
C LEU A 116 36.93 -16.58 -2.23
N GLY A 117 37.73 -17.15 -1.32
CA GLY A 117 37.26 -18.03 -0.24
C GLY A 117 36.60 -19.34 -0.72
N ASN A 118 35.67 -19.88 0.08
CA ASN A 118 34.88 -21.09 -0.23
C ASN A 118 33.62 -20.78 -1.09
N SER A 119 33.65 -19.75 -1.93
CA SER A 119 32.50 -19.40 -2.77
C SER A 119 32.29 -20.44 -3.88
N LEU A 120 31.03 -20.75 -4.18
CA LEU A 120 30.64 -21.55 -5.34
C LEU A 120 31.20 -20.87 -6.60
N GLN A 121 32.03 -21.59 -7.33
CA GLN A 121 32.55 -21.11 -8.62
C GLN A 121 31.49 -21.38 -9.69
N TYR A 122 31.38 -20.44 -10.63
CA TYR A 122 30.44 -20.55 -11.74
C TYR A 122 31.21 -20.84 -13.01
N LYS A 123 30.81 -21.91 -13.70
CA LYS A 123 31.27 -22.19 -15.06
C LYS A 123 30.33 -21.51 -16.04
N PHE A 124 30.90 -20.88 -17.06
CA PHE A 124 30.12 -20.34 -18.17
C PHE A 124 29.58 -21.46 -19.06
N LEU A 125 28.27 -21.45 -19.31
CA LEU A 125 27.63 -22.36 -20.25
C LEU A 125 27.89 -21.87 -21.67
N THR A 126 28.74 -22.60 -22.39
CA THR A 126 29.06 -22.30 -23.79
C THR A 126 28.05 -22.95 -24.73
N GLY A 127 27.31 -22.14 -25.50
CA GLY A 127 26.36 -22.61 -26.51
C GLY A 127 24.89 -22.46 -26.13
N ASP A 128 24.60 -22.08 -24.88
CA ASP A 128 23.28 -21.65 -24.45
C ASP A 128 23.07 -20.14 -24.73
N ILE A 129 21.82 -19.69 -24.64
CA ILE A 129 21.43 -18.30 -24.90
C ILE A 129 21.33 -17.57 -23.56
N PHE A 130 22.00 -16.42 -23.46
CA PHE A 130 21.85 -15.52 -22.33
C PHE A 130 20.43 -14.93 -22.31
N ASN A 131 19.67 -15.21 -21.26
CA ASN A 131 18.29 -14.77 -21.11
C ASN A 131 18.04 -14.14 -19.72
N PRO A 132 18.26 -12.82 -19.56
CA PRO A 132 18.10 -12.15 -18.27
C PRO A 132 16.63 -11.98 -17.84
N ILE A 133 15.67 -12.19 -18.76
CA ILE A 133 14.23 -12.12 -18.47
C ILE A 133 13.60 -13.50 -18.71
N ARG A 134 13.31 -14.19 -17.62
CA ARG A 134 12.62 -15.47 -17.64
C ARG A 134 11.20 -15.28 -18.15
N SER A 135 10.88 -15.83 -19.32
CA SER A 135 9.55 -15.80 -19.92
C SER A 135 9.37 -16.96 -20.90
N GLY A 136 8.13 -17.24 -21.30
CA GLY A 136 7.81 -18.23 -22.33
C GLY A 136 7.44 -19.60 -21.77
N ALA A 137 7.70 -20.66 -22.53
CA ALA A 137 7.39 -22.03 -22.15
C ALA A 137 8.65 -22.80 -21.76
N MET A 138 8.55 -23.62 -20.72
CA MET A 138 9.58 -24.57 -20.31
C MET A 138 9.05 -25.99 -20.48
N SER A 139 9.92 -26.92 -20.88
CA SER A 139 9.62 -28.34 -20.95
C SER A 139 10.55 -29.15 -20.07
N ILE A 140 9.99 -30.13 -19.35
CA ILE A 140 10.79 -31.08 -18.57
C ILE A 140 11.24 -32.20 -19.50
N GLY A 141 12.52 -32.16 -19.91
CA GLY A 141 13.09 -33.20 -20.75
C GLY A 141 13.41 -34.49 -19.99
N ARG A 142 13.92 -34.34 -18.76
CA ARG A 142 14.30 -35.44 -17.86
C ARG A 142 14.13 -35.04 -16.40
N LEU A 143 13.71 -35.97 -15.56
CA LEU A 143 13.58 -35.78 -14.11
C LEU A 143 14.04 -37.04 -13.37
N TRP A 144 14.97 -36.88 -12.44
CA TRP A 144 15.47 -37.96 -11.60
C TRP A 144 15.17 -37.66 -10.14
N LEU A 145 14.59 -38.63 -9.44
CA LEU A 145 14.49 -38.63 -7.98
C LEU A 145 15.69 -39.37 -7.43
N VAL A 146 16.52 -38.71 -6.63
CA VAL A 146 17.72 -39.30 -6.02
C VAL A 146 17.49 -39.44 -4.52
N ASP A 147 17.70 -40.64 -3.98
CA ASP A 147 17.60 -40.90 -2.55
C ASP A 147 18.86 -40.45 -1.78
N SER A 148 18.83 -40.51 -0.45
CA SER A 148 19.97 -40.15 0.41
C SER A 148 21.20 -41.04 0.24
N PHE A 149 21.07 -42.21 -0.41
CA PHE A 149 22.15 -43.15 -0.70
C PHE A 149 22.70 -43.00 -2.14
N GLY A 150 22.17 -42.06 -2.93
CA GLY A 150 22.58 -41.82 -4.31
C GLY A 150 21.95 -42.75 -5.34
N GLN A 151 20.95 -43.55 -4.97
CA GLN A 151 20.15 -44.30 -5.92
C GLN A 151 19.18 -43.34 -6.61
N HIS A 152 19.03 -43.46 -7.93
CA HIS A 152 18.14 -42.59 -8.70
C HIS A 152 17.01 -43.38 -9.36
N LYS A 153 15.82 -42.78 -9.42
CA LYS A 153 14.67 -43.23 -10.19
C LYS A 153 14.36 -42.17 -11.25
N GLU A 154 14.36 -42.56 -12.51
CA GLU A 154 13.93 -41.70 -13.61
C GLU A 154 12.40 -41.65 -13.64
N VAL A 155 11.85 -40.45 -13.48
CA VAL A 155 10.41 -40.17 -13.43
C VAL A 155 9.93 -39.64 -14.77
N VAL A 156 10.71 -38.76 -15.39
CA VAL A 156 10.43 -38.24 -16.72
C VAL A 156 11.58 -38.66 -17.63
N GLU A 157 11.27 -39.41 -18.68
CA GLU A 157 12.19 -39.78 -19.75
C GLU A 157 11.72 -39.14 -21.06
N SER A 158 12.64 -38.57 -21.83
CA SER A 158 12.33 -37.97 -23.14
C SER A 158 11.73 -39.01 -24.08
N GLY A 159 10.42 -38.93 -24.33
CA GLY A 159 9.68 -39.81 -25.24
C GLY A 159 8.71 -40.79 -24.56
N SER A 160 8.69 -40.88 -23.23
CA SER A 160 7.71 -41.67 -22.49
C SER A 160 6.53 -40.79 -22.03
N VAL A 161 5.30 -41.22 -22.32
CA VAL A 161 4.03 -40.53 -21.99
C VAL A 161 3.52 -40.91 -20.59
N THR A 162 4.32 -41.63 -19.79
CA THR A 162 3.82 -42.29 -18.57
C THR A 162 3.64 -41.38 -17.37
N THR A 163 4.20 -40.16 -17.40
CA THR A 163 4.11 -39.22 -16.27
C THR A 163 3.28 -38.00 -16.68
N GLU A 164 2.17 -37.78 -15.98
CA GLU A 164 1.35 -36.59 -16.13
C GLU A 164 1.96 -35.43 -15.33
N VAL A 165 2.24 -34.32 -16.02
CA VAL A 165 2.65 -33.07 -15.39
C VAL A 165 1.41 -32.22 -15.19
N VAL A 166 0.97 -32.12 -13.94
CA VAL A 166 -0.13 -31.22 -13.56
C VAL A 166 0.44 -29.84 -13.32
N THR A 167 -0.13 -28.83 -13.97
CA THR A 167 0.24 -27.42 -13.78
C THR A 167 -0.93 -26.66 -13.18
N THR A 168 -0.65 -25.56 -12.48
CA THR A 168 -1.70 -24.63 -12.09
C THR A 168 -2.28 -23.95 -13.34
N TYR A 169 -3.54 -23.55 -13.32
CA TYR A 169 -4.22 -22.87 -14.43
C TYR A 169 -3.40 -21.73 -15.09
N ARG A 170 -2.67 -20.92 -14.31
CA ARG A 170 -1.84 -19.81 -14.84
C ARG A 170 -0.57 -20.26 -15.58
N MET A 171 -0.16 -21.49 -15.39
CA MET A 171 1.03 -22.09 -16.01
C MET A 171 0.66 -23.07 -17.12
N ASP A 172 -0.62 -23.34 -17.33
CA ASP A 172 -1.08 -24.28 -18.34
C ASP A 172 -0.96 -23.67 -19.74
N PRO A 173 -0.21 -24.28 -20.66
CA PRO A 173 -0.14 -23.79 -22.03
C PRO A 173 -1.48 -23.98 -22.74
N PRO A 174 -1.91 -23.03 -23.60
CA PRO A 174 -3.18 -23.13 -24.33
C PRO A 174 -3.23 -24.29 -25.36
N ASP A 175 -2.11 -24.96 -25.60
CA ASP A 175 -2.01 -26.10 -26.52
C ASP A 175 -1.92 -27.41 -25.72
N THR A 176 -3.03 -28.14 -25.66
CA THR A 176 -3.23 -29.39 -24.92
C THR A 176 -2.44 -30.58 -25.47
N GLY A 177 -1.75 -30.41 -26.60
CA GLY A 177 -1.09 -31.50 -27.33
C GLY A 177 0.34 -31.83 -26.91
N THR A 178 0.94 -31.12 -25.94
CA THR A 178 2.34 -31.39 -25.56
C THR A 178 2.54 -31.67 -24.08
N ASN A 179 2.73 -32.96 -23.77
CA ASN A 179 3.12 -33.42 -22.45
C ASN A 179 4.36 -32.70 -21.93
N ASN A 180 4.38 -32.41 -20.63
CA ASN A 180 5.49 -31.90 -19.85
C ASN A 180 5.91 -30.45 -20.15
N LYS A 181 5.01 -29.61 -20.70
CA LYS A 181 5.25 -28.18 -20.87
C LYS A 181 4.48 -27.35 -19.86
N PHE A 182 5.08 -26.25 -19.43
CA PHE A 182 4.45 -25.26 -18.58
C PHE A 182 4.93 -23.85 -18.93
N LEU A 183 4.08 -22.86 -18.72
CA LEU A 183 4.37 -21.45 -18.95
C LEU A 183 5.09 -20.83 -17.74
N LEU A 184 6.10 -20.03 -18.01
CA LEU A 184 6.84 -19.24 -17.05
C LEU A 184 6.35 -17.80 -17.08
N SER A 185 5.93 -17.28 -15.93
CA SER A 185 5.64 -15.86 -15.78
C SER A 185 6.92 -15.02 -15.96
N PRO A 186 6.81 -13.86 -16.63
CA PRO A 186 7.90 -12.88 -16.77
C PRO A 186 8.54 -12.56 -15.42
N ARG A 187 9.83 -12.87 -15.24
CA ARG A 187 10.63 -12.49 -14.06
C ARG A 187 12.07 -12.15 -14.46
N LEU A 188 12.72 -11.27 -13.70
CA LEU A 188 14.17 -11.07 -13.85
C LEU A 188 14.91 -12.32 -13.33
N ALA A 189 15.85 -12.83 -14.12
CA ALA A 189 16.70 -13.95 -13.70
C ALA A 189 17.72 -13.49 -12.65
N GLN A 190 18.24 -12.28 -12.79
CA GLN A 190 19.03 -11.63 -11.75
C GLN A 190 18.14 -11.29 -10.54
N PRO A 191 18.57 -11.58 -9.29
CA PRO A 191 17.84 -11.15 -8.11
C PRO A 191 17.62 -9.63 -8.14
N ALA A 192 16.37 -9.22 -7.99
CA ALA A 192 15.95 -7.83 -8.04
C ALA A 192 14.84 -7.56 -7.02
N ARG A 193 14.68 -6.30 -6.65
CA ARG A 193 13.61 -5.83 -5.76
C ARG A 193 12.98 -4.56 -6.33
N LEU A 194 11.68 -4.41 -6.08
CA LEU A 194 11.03 -3.11 -6.14
C LEU A 194 11.39 -2.42 -4.82
N ASN A 195 12.21 -1.38 -4.88
CA ASN A 195 12.52 -0.57 -3.71
C ASN A 195 11.42 0.48 -3.60
N PHE A 196 10.48 0.31 -2.68
CA PHE A 196 9.39 1.24 -2.41
C PHE A 196 9.51 1.68 -0.95
N HIS A 197 9.74 2.96 -0.69
CA HIS A 197 9.97 3.48 0.65
C HIS A 197 9.43 4.91 0.85
N TRP A 198 9.21 5.27 2.11
CA TRP A 198 8.81 6.60 2.51
C TRP A 198 9.95 7.62 2.38
N LEU A 199 9.61 8.84 2.00
CA LEU A 199 10.49 10.00 2.07
C LEU A 199 10.23 10.80 3.35
N ALA A 200 11.27 11.43 3.90
CA ALA A 200 11.13 12.34 5.02
C ALA A 200 10.38 13.64 4.63
N ALA A 201 9.43 14.07 5.46
CA ALA A 201 8.63 15.27 5.23
C ALA A 201 9.44 16.58 5.26
N ASP A 202 10.54 16.61 6.02
CA ASP A 202 11.36 17.82 6.23
C ASP A 202 12.50 17.97 5.21
N ALA A 203 12.65 17.03 4.28
CA ALA A 203 13.71 17.04 3.28
C ALA A 203 13.13 17.29 1.89
N LEU A 204 13.75 18.21 1.14
CA LEU A 204 13.51 18.38 -0.29
C LEU A 204 14.15 17.24 -1.10
N GLN A 205 15.30 16.74 -0.65
CA GLN A 205 16.01 15.62 -1.27
C GLN A 205 15.51 14.26 -0.79
N GLU A 206 15.75 13.23 -1.61
CA GLU A 206 15.46 11.82 -1.30
C GLU A 206 16.26 11.34 -0.08
N VAL A 207 15.68 11.53 1.12
CA VAL A 207 16.20 10.94 2.36
C VAL A 207 15.22 9.86 2.79
N GLU A 208 15.66 8.61 2.65
CA GLU A 208 14.91 7.45 3.14
C GLU A 208 14.61 7.60 4.64
N MET A 209 13.39 7.24 5.04
CA MET A 209 13.01 7.17 6.44
C MET A 209 13.90 6.16 7.17
N THR A 210 14.85 6.65 7.96
CA THR A 210 15.59 5.80 8.89
C THR A 210 14.76 5.53 10.14
N LYS A 211 14.96 4.39 10.81
CA LYS A 211 14.38 4.06 12.13
C LYS A 211 14.76 5.04 13.26
N ALA A 212 15.53 6.09 12.98
CA ALA A 212 15.80 7.14 13.93
C ALA A 212 14.55 8.04 14.04
N PRO A 213 14.00 8.29 15.25
CA PRO A 213 12.69 8.92 15.49
C PRO A 213 12.60 10.41 15.12
N ALA A 214 13.53 10.94 14.31
CA ALA A 214 13.65 12.37 14.05
C ALA A 214 13.06 12.82 12.70
N LYS A 215 12.59 11.91 11.84
CA LYS A 215 12.04 12.27 10.52
C LYS A 215 10.76 11.50 10.23
N THR A 216 9.62 12.20 10.32
CA THR A 216 8.31 11.66 9.97
C THR A 216 8.12 11.74 8.45
N PRO A 217 7.41 10.78 7.82
CA PRO A 217 7.07 10.86 6.40
C PRO A 217 5.77 11.65 6.14
N VAL A 218 5.05 12.01 7.21
CA VAL A 218 3.81 12.78 7.16
C VAL A 218 4.13 14.26 7.02
N CYS A 219 3.69 14.86 5.91
CA CYS A 219 3.84 16.29 5.63
C CYS A 219 2.73 17.12 6.30
N GLY A 220 1.56 16.52 6.52
CA GLY A 220 0.40 17.11 7.18
C GLY A 220 -0.83 16.22 7.05
N TRP A 221 -1.96 16.70 7.54
CA TRP A 221 -3.24 15.98 7.47
C TRP A 221 -4.32 16.77 6.79
N ILE A 222 -5.24 16.04 6.17
CA ILE A 222 -6.45 16.58 5.54
C ILE A 222 -7.64 15.85 6.14
N ILE A 223 -8.66 16.60 6.54
CA ILE A 223 -9.93 16.07 7.02
C ILE A 223 -11.05 16.65 6.15
N PRO A 224 -11.78 15.84 5.38
CA PRO A 224 -12.92 16.30 4.59
C PRO A 224 -14.14 16.52 5.50
N ASN A 225 -14.53 17.77 5.71
CA ASN A 225 -15.73 18.10 6.47
C ASN A 225 -16.96 18.03 5.57
N ASN A 226 -17.68 16.92 5.69
CA ASN A 226 -18.85 16.63 4.86
C ASN A 226 -20.07 17.48 5.21
N LEU A 227 -20.11 18.11 6.39
CA LEU A 227 -21.21 19.01 6.78
C LEU A 227 -21.13 20.34 6.03
N ASP A 228 -19.93 20.94 5.99
CA ASP A 228 -19.71 22.25 5.40
C ASP A 228 -19.12 22.18 3.98
N SER A 229 -18.85 20.98 3.46
CA SER A 229 -18.15 20.75 2.19
C SER A 229 -16.82 21.50 2.11
N ASN A 230 -16.01 21.44 3.17
CA ASN A 230 -14.69 22.07 3.21
C ASN A 230 -13.58 21.07 3.57
N LEU A 231 -12.34 21.42 3.24
CA LEU A 231 -11.17 20.62 3.58
C LEU A 231 -10.43 21.28 4.73
N ALA A 232 -10.40 20.63 5.89
CA ALA A 232 -9.60 21.10 7.02
C ALA A 232 -8.17 20.57 6.90
N ILE A 233 -7.19 21.48 7.01
CA ILE A 233 -5.76 21.20 6.87
C ILE A 233 -5.09 21.31 8.24
N TYR A 234 -4.24 20.35 8.56
CA TYR A 234 -3.50 20.26 9.81
C TYR A 234 -2.01 20.06 9.55
N ASP A 235 -1.19 20.50 10.50
CA ASP A 235 0.26 20.25 10.49
C ASP A 235 0.59 18.79 10.81
N HIS A 236 1.88 18.41 10.77
CA HIS A 236 2.27 17.04 11.03
C HIS A 236 1.97 16.57 12.48
N GLN A 237 1.81 17.48 13.44
CA GLN A 237 1.43 17.20 14.84
C GLN A 237 -0.07 17.12 15.06
N GLY A 238 -0.91 17.41 14.05
CA GLY A 238 -2.37 17.41 14.17
C GLY A 238 -2.97 18.72 14.67
N LEU A 239 -2.22 19.83 14.67
CA LEU A 239 -2.75 21.16 14.98
C LEU A 239 -3.45 21.75 13.75
N SER A 240 -4.61 22.36 13.96
CA SER A 240 -5.43 22.95 12.90
C SER A 240 -4.74 24.19 12.31
N LEU A 241 -4.48 24.19 11.00
CA LEU A 241 -3.87 25.33 10.30
C LEU A 241 -4.96 26.22 9.67
N GLY A 242 -5.94 25.60 9.03
CA GLY A 242 -7.03 26.32 8.38
C GLY A 242 -7.94 25.41 7.56
N THR A 243 -8.90 26.02 6.88
CA THR A 243 -9.85 25.33 6.02
C THR A 243 -9.84 25.91 4.61
N ILE A 244 -10.05 25.04 3.62
CA ILE A 244 -10.26 25.42 2.22
C ILE A 244 -11.74 25.23 1.91
N ASP A 245 -12.40 26.33 1.56
CA ASP A 245 -13.79 26.33 1.12
C ASP A 245 -13.91 25.88 -0.33
N VAL A 246 -15.09 25.37 -0.71
CA VAL A 246 -15.44 24.97 -2.09
C VAL A 246 -15.04 26.04 -3.13
N ASP A 247 -15.14 27.32 -2.79
CA ASP A 247 -14.76 28.45 -3.64
C ASP A 247 -13.23 28.60 -3.87
N GLY A 248 -12.39 27.73 -3.30
CA GLY A 248 -10.93 27.86 -3.36
C GLY A 248 -10.37 28.95 -2.46
N ARG A 249 -11.07 29.29 -1.38
CA ARG A 249 -10.65 30.33 -0.43
C ARG A 249 -10.09 29.72 0.84
N TRP A 250 -8.96 30.25 1.28
CA TRP A 250 -8.35 29.89 2.54
C TRP A 250 -8.98 30.66 3.71
N ARG A 251 -9.31 29.94 4.78
CA ARG A 251 -9.71 30.51 6.07
C ARG A 251 -8.79 30.00 7.16
N ASP A 252 -8.20 30.91 7.92
CA ASP A 252 -7.31 30.57 9.03
C ASP A 252 -8.11 29.87 10.15
N ALA A 253 -7.50 28.89 10.80
CA ALA A 253 -8.12 28.20 11.93
C ALA A 253 -8.30 29.16 13.12
N PRO A 254 -9.29 28.94 13.99
CA PRO A 254 -9.42 29.66 15.25
C PRO A 254 -8.12 29.65 16.04
N GLU A 255 -7.77 30.79 16.65
CA GLU A 255 -6.54 31.00 17.44
C GLU A 255 -5.21 30.93 16.65
N VAL A 256 -5.25 30.69 15.34
CA VAL A 256 -4.07 30.61 14.48
C VAL A 256 -4.02 31.79 13.53
N THR A 257 -2.84 32.41 13.39
CA THR A 257 -2.59 33.46 12.39
C THR A 257 -1.42 33.02 11.54
N ILE A 258 -1.68 32.77 10.25
CA ILE A 258 -0.68 32.30 9.29
C ILE A 258 -0.19 33.49 8.46
N GLU A 259 1.13 33.57 8.25
CA GLU A 259 1.71 34.57 7.36
C GLU A 259 1.30 34.30 5.91
N ARG A 260 1.09 35.38 5.14
CA ARG A 260 0.63 35.27 3.75
C ARG A 260 1.69 35.75 2.77
N ASP A 261 1.77 35.11 1.62
CA ASP A 261 2.65 35.50 0.53
C ASP A 261 2.13 36.76 -0.20
N THR A 262 2.87 37.21 -1.22
CA THR A 262 2.47 38.37 -2.04
C THR A 262 1.20 38.18 -2.85
N SER A 263 0.72 36.93 -2.95
CA SER A 263 -0.49 36.51 -3.67
C SER A 263 -1.64 36.16 -2.72
N ASP A 264 -1.53 36.52 -1.43
CA ASP A 264 -2.51 36.24 -0.36
C ASP A 264 -2.70 34.73 -0.05
N ARG A 265 -1.69 33.90 -0.35
CA ARG A 265 -1.67 32.45 -0.04
C ARG A 265 -1.00 32.18 1.31
N PRO A 266 -1.41 31.15 2.06
CA PRO A 266 -0.79 30.80 3.33
C PRO A 266 0.64 30.28 3.15
N LEU A 267 1.57 30.74 3.99
CA LEU A 267 2.92 30.19 4.15
C LEU A 267 2.91 29.16 5.28
N LEU A 268 3.19 27.90 4.94
CA LEU A 268 3.19 26.79 5.89
C LEU A 268 4.64 26.37 6.18
N SER A 269 4.87 25.76 7.36
CA SER A 269 6.22 25.32 7.74
C SER A 269 6.75 24.16 6.88
N ASN A 270 5.87 23.33 6.31
CA ASN A 270 6.24 22.22 5.44
C ASN A 270 6.01 22.59 3.96
N ASP A 271 7.08 22.56 3.16
CA ASP A 271 7.06 22.95 1.75
C ASP A 271 6.11 22.07 0.90
N HIS A 272 6.05 20.78 1.19
CA HIS A 272 5.23 19.82 0.45
C HIS A 272 3.74 20.02 0.73
N LEU A 273 3.38 20.23 2.00
CA LEU A 273 2.01 20.57 2.39
C LEU A 273 1.61 21.93 1.81
N GLN A 274 2.49 22.93 1.87
CA GLN A 274 2.24 24.25 1.30
C GLN A 274 1.92 24.14 -0.20
N LYS A 275 2.71 23.35 -0.93
CA LYS A 275 2.51 23.14 -2.35
C LYS A 275 1.16 22.49 -2.66
N LEU A 276 0.76 21.48 -1.87
CA LEU A 276 -0.55 20.86 -2.02
C LEU A 276 -1.68 21.87 -1.76
N VAL A 277 -1.58 22.68 -0.71
CA VAL A 277 -2.56 23.72 -0.40
C VAL A 277 -2.62 24.76 -1.53
N HIS A 278 -1.48 25.22 -2.03
CA HIS A 278 -1.43 26.18 -3.14
C HIS A 278 -2.05 25.58 -4.40
N TYR A 279 -1.79 24.31 -4.69
CA TYR A 279 -2.43 23.59 -5.78
C TYR A 279 -3.96 23.57 -5.63
N LEU A 280 -4.48 23.26 -4.44
CA LEU A 280 -5.93 23.20 -4.18
C LEU A 280 -6.61 24.59 -4.25
N LEU A 281 -5.91 25.66 -3.85
CA LEU A 281 -6.40 27.04 -3.94
C LEU A 281 -6.43 27.58 -5.39
N GLU A 282 -5.63 27.02 -6.28
CA GLU A 282 -5.65 27.37 -7.71
C GLU A 282 -6.83 26.73 -8.46
N GLN A 283 -7.44 25.69 -7.89
CA GLN A 283 -8.55 24.98 -8.52
C GLN A 283 -9.89 25.69 -8.30
N ARG A 284 -10.83 25.43 -9.24
CA ARG A 284 -12.18 26.01 -9.21
C ARG A 284 -13.16 25.15 -8.39
N GLU A 285 -14.31 25.74 -8.10
CA GLU A 285 -15.41 25.12 -7.34
C GLU A 285 -15.77 23.70 -7.82
N GLU A 286 -15.88 23.51 -9.14
CA GLU A 286 -16.20 22.20 -9.74
C GLU A 286 -15.17 21.12 -9.37
N PHE A 287 -13.87 21.45 -9.41
CA PHE A 287 -12.83 20.51 -9.02
C PHE A 287 -12.95 20.15 -7.54
N GLN A 288 -13.17 21.12 -6.65
CA GLN A 288 -13.22 20.85 -5.22
C GLN A 288 -14.38 19.96 -4.82
N GLN A 289 -15.57 20.17 -5.40
CA GLN A 289 -16.73 19.29 -5.17
C GLN A 289 -16.46 17.86 -5.63
N GLN A 290 -15.86 17.71 -6.81
CA GLN A 290 -15.49 16.40 -7.34
C GLN A 290 -14.37 15.76 -6.52
N PHE A 291 -13.40 16.54 -6.07
CA PHE A 291 -12.29 16.08 -5.24
C PHE A 291 -12.79 15.58 -3.88
N LEU A 292 -13.65 16.33 -3.19
CA LEU A 292 -14.31 15.88 -1.94
C LEU A 292 -15.06 14.56 -2.15
N SER A 293 -15.86 14.48 -3.22
CA SER A 293 -16.59 13.26 -3.59
C SER A 293 -15.63 12.09 -3.86
N THR A 294 -14.47 12.35 -4.47
CA THR A 294 -13.42 11.36 -4.74
C THR A 294 -12.82 10.83 -3.44
N LEU A 295 -12.52 11.71 -2.49
CA LEU A 295 -11.98 11.34 -1.18
C LEU A 295 -12.99 10.49 -0.41
N ASP A 296 -14.24 10.92 -0.33
CA ASP A 296 -15.31 10.18 0.36
C ASP A 296 -15.55 8.80 -0.25
N ASN A 297 -15.61 8.71 -1.58
CA ASN A 297 -15.78 7.42 -2.27
C ASN A 297 -14.61 6.48 -2.03
N SER A 298 -13.39 6.99 -2.07
CA SER A 298 -12.18 6.19 -1.82
C SER A 298 -12.17 5.71 -0.38
N LEU A 299 -12.43 6.61 0.59
CA LEU A 299 -12.50 6.24 1.99
C LEU A 299 -13.63 5.22 2.27
N ALA A 300 -14.77 5.30 1.58
CA ALA A 300 -15.83 4.30 1.74
C ALA A 300 -15.40 2.88 1.30
N THR A 301 -14.40 2.75 0.43
CA THR A 301 -13.86 1.46 -0.04
C THR A 301 -12.76 0.91 0.87
N ILE A 302 -12.05 1.80 1.57
CA ILE A 302 -10.92 1.46 2.44
C ILE A 302 -11.43 1.05 3.83
N ASP A 303 -11.19 -0.19 4.24
CA ASP A 303 -11.57 -0.76 5.54
C ASP A 303 -10.37 -1.44 6.23
N PRO A 304 -9.54 -0.68 6.98
CA PRO A 304 -8.37 -1.22 7.65
C PRO A 304 -8.77 -2.03 8.89
N GLU A 305 -8.04 -3.10 9.21
CA GLU A 305 -8.36 -4.01 10.33
C GLU A 305 -8.50 -3.32 11.72
N SER A 306 -7.90 -2.14 11.90
CA SER A 306 -8.01 -1.32 13.12
C SER A 306 -9.16 -0.28 13.09
N PHE A 307 -10.17 -0.48 12.23
CA PHE A 307 -11.31 0.44 12.04
C PHE A 307 -12.14 0.70 13.31
N ALA A 308 -12.22 -0.29 14.21
CA ALA A 308 -13.16 -0.29 15.34
C ALA A 308 -12.90 0.77 16.43
N GLU A 309 -11.72 1.38 16.48
CA GLU A 309 -11.34 2.25 17.61
C GLU A 309 -11.88 3.69 17.53
N HIS A 310 -12.25 4.19 16.33
CA HIS A 310 -12.63 5.60 16.14
C HIS A 310 -13.77 5.82 15.13
N SER A 311 -14.84 5.01 15.19
CA SER A 311 -15.95 5.06 14.24
C SER A 311 -16.83 6.32 14.35
N THR A 312 -17.01 6.91 15.54
CA THR A 312 -18.04 7.94 15.75
C THR A 312 -17.64 9.34 15.26
N LEU A 313 -16.39 9.78 15.51
CA LEU A 313 -15.88 11.06 14.99
C LEU A 313 -15.83 11.08 13.44
N ALA A 314 -15.54 9.94 12.83
CA ALA A 314 -15.52 9.79 11.37
C ALA A 314 -16.89 10.01 10.72
N LEU A 315 -17.99 9.79 11.45
CA LEU A 315 -19.35 10.03 10.94
C LEU A 315 -19.66 11.52 10.79
N LEU A 316 -19.03 12.39 11.58
CA LEU A 316 -19.30 13.82 11.59
C LEU A 316 -18.39 14.61 10.64
N VAL A 317 -17.12 14.20 10.49
CA VAL A 317 -16.07 15.03 9.85
C VAL A 317 -15.23 14.25 8.86
N GLY A 318 -15.68 13.07 8.44
CA GLY A 318 -14.87 12.20 7.60
C GLY A 318 -13.64 11.64 8.33
N ARG A 319 -12.85 10.81 7.64
CA ARG A 319 -11.65 10.18 8.21
C ARG A 319 -10.41 11.04 7.93
N PRO A 320 -9.48 11.17 8.90
CA PRO A 320 -8.22 11.86 8.66
C PRO A 320 -7.36 11.16 7.61
N ILE A 321 -6.89 11.94 6.64
CA ILE A 321 -6.05 11.51 5.53
C ILE A 321 -4.64 12.07 5.76
N ALA A 322 -3.63 11.21 5.75
CA ALA A 322 -2.24 11.64 5.82
C ALA A 322 -1.73 12.04 4.44
N VAL A 323 -1.04 13.18 4.36
CA VAL A 323 -0.27 13.58 3.18
C VAL A 323 1.15 13.07 3.36
N VAL A 324 1.59 12.17 2.48
CA VAL A 324 2.89 11.50 2.57
C VAL A 324 3.59 11.51 1.22
N ARG A 325 4.92 11.40 1.22
CA ARG A 325 5.71 11.23 0.00
C ARG A 325 6.42 9.88 0.02
N ALA A 326 6.48 9.24 -1.14
CA ALA A 326 7.21 8.00 -1.33
C ALA A 326 7.93 7.99 -2.67
N THR A 327 8.96 7.16 -2.76
CA THR A 327 9.70 6.90 -3.99
C THR A 327 9.69 5.42 -4.27
N PHE A 328 9.68 5.08 -5.56
CA PHE A 328 9.91 3.71 -5.99
C PHE A 328 10.96 3.63 -7.10
N SER A 329 11.74 2.55 -7.07
CA SER A 329 12.74 2.22 -8.09
C SER A 329 12.88 0.71 -8.24
N LEU A 330 13.42 0.28 -9.39
CA LEU A 330 13.76 -1.12 -9.62
C LEU A 330 15.26 -1.32 -9.42
N GLU A 331 15.62 -2.16 -8.46
CA GLU A 331 17.01 -2.42 -8.12
C GLU A 331 17.38 -3.87 -8.38
N VAL A 332 18.49 -4.06 -9.10
CA VAL A 332 19.11 -5.39 -9.26
C VAL A 332 20.22 -5.57 -8.22
N LYS A 333 20.44 -6.82 -7.80
CA LYS A 333 21.52 -7.14 -6.85
C LYS A 333 22.88 -6.98 -7.52
N GLY A 334 23.59 -5.92 -7.15
CA GLY A 334 24.91 -5.60 -7.69
C GLY A 334 24.83 -4.90 -9.04
N LEU A 335 25.81 -5.14 -9.91
CA LEU A 335 25.79 -4.60 -11.28
C LEU A 335 24.83 -5.43 -12.16
N PRO A 336 24.23 -4.83 -13.20
CA PRO A 336 23.43 -5.57 -14.17
C PRO A 336 24.16 -6.79 -14.74
N ALA A 337 23.46 -7.91 -14.87
CA ALA A 337 24.02 -9.13 -15.41
C ALA A 337 24.49 -8.93 -16.87
N ILE A 338 25.67 -9.45 -17.18
CA ILE A 338 26.29 -9.35 -18.49
C ILE A 338 26.43 -10.74 -19.08
N ASP A 339 26.34 -10.86 -20.40
CA ASP A 339 26.64 -12.11 -21.08
C ASP A 339 28.14 -12.43 -20.97
N PRO A 340 28.52 -13.50 -20.26
CA PRO A 340 29.92 -13.85 -20.04
C PRO A 340 30.61 -14.43 -21.30
N THR A 341 29.86 -14.80 -22.34
CA THR A 341 30.41 -15.37 -23.58
C THR A 341 30.97 -14.29 -24.50
N VAL A 342 30.55 -13.04 -24.32
CA VAL A 342 30.99 -11.90 -25.11
C VAL A 342 32.33 -11.39 -24.57
N LYS A 343 33.37 -11.44 -25.40
CA LYS A 343 34.68 -10.87 -25.06
C LYS A 343 34.62 -9.35 -25.06
N ILE A 344 35.07 -8.74 -23.96
CA ILE A 344 35.26 -7.29 -23.87
C ILE A 344 36.63 -6.97 -24.47
N GLU A 345 36.66 -6.35 -25.64
CA GLU A 345 37.91 -6.06 -26.37
C GLU A 345 38.50 -4.68 -26.01
N SER A 346 37.70 -3.80 -25.43
CA SER A 346 38.09 -2.44 -25.05
C SER A 346 37.33 -1.98 -23.81
N THR A 347 37.97 -1.16 -22.96
CA THR A 347 37.34 -0.55 -21.78
C THR A 347 36.22 0.44 -22.13
N ALA A 348 36.13 0.89 -23.39
CA ALA A 348 35.07 1.76 -23.88
C ALA A 348 33.82 0.99 -24.38
N GLN A 349 33.89 -0.34 -24.45
CA GLN A 349 32.78 -1.16 -24.92
C GLN A 349 31.75 -1.34 -23.81
N ALA A 350 30.49 -1.02 -24.09
CA ALA A 350 29.40 -1.24 -23.15
C ALA A 350 29.26 -2.74 -22.83
N PRO A 351 28.97 -3.11 -21.57
CA PRO A 351 28.75 -4.50 -21.20
C PRO A 351 27.58 -5.09 -21.99
N ALA A 352 27.68 -6.37 -22.36
CA ALA A 352 26.65 -7.06 -23.14
C ALA A 352 25.44 -7.46 -22.28
N THR A 353 24.60 -6.48 -21.94
CA THR A 353 23.32 -6.70 -21.22
C THR A 353 22.15 -6.98 -22.16
N TYR A 354 22.32 -6.79 -23.48
CA TYR A 354 21.23 -6.85 -24.46
C TYR A 354 20.03 -5.94 -24.16
N GLY A 355 20.24 -4.88 -23.37
CA GLY A 355 19.22 -3.88 -23.08
C GLY A 355 18.13 -4.33 -22.12
N PHE A 356 18.32 -5.44 -21.36
CA PHE A 356 17.32 -5.88 -20.39
C PHE A 356 17.03 -4.84 -19.31
N THR A 357 18.02 -4.00 -18.99
CA THR A 357 17.90 -2.92 -18.01
C THR A 357 17.02 -1.76 -18.49
N ALA A 358 16.81 -1.64 -19.80
CA ALA A 358 15.95 -0.64 -20.43
C ALA A 358 14.50 -1.12 -20.63
N VAL A 359 14.19 -2.35 -20.23
CA VAL A 359 12.82 -2.88 -20.33
C VAL A 359 11.91 -2.13 -19.34
N LYS A 360 10.82 -1.61 -19.88
CA LYS A 360 9.80 -0.89 -19.12
C LYS A 360 8.90 -1.89 -18.41
N ILE A 361 8.95 -1.86 -17.08
CA ILE A 361 8.09 -2.66 -16.22
C ILE A 361 6.98 -1.74 -15.69
N PRO A 362 5.70 -2.10 -15.89
CA PRO A 362 4.59 -1.34 -15.35
C PRO A 362 4.51 -1.53 -13.83
N ILE A 363 4.44 -0.44 -13.09
CA ILE A 363 4.19 -0.43 -11.64
C ILE A 363 2.83 0.22 -11.41
N ARG A 364 1.98 -0.45 -10.64
CA ARG A 364 0.68 0.04 -10.16
C ARG A 364 0.78 0.32 -8.68
N LEU A 365 0.25 1.47 -8.26
CA LEU A 365 0.06 1.83 -6.86
C LEU A 365 -1.41 1.71 -6.49
N GLY A 366 -1.69 1.06 -5.37
CA GLY A 366 -3.05 0.80 -4.89
C GLY A 366 -3.76 -0.35 -5.60
N ASP A 367 -4.62 -1.03 -4.86
CA ASP A 367 -5.53 -2.06 -5.38
C ASP A 367 -6.93 -1.92 -4.77
N TYR A 368 -7.92 -1.51 -5.58
CA TYR A 368 -9.30 -1.32 -5.11
C TYR A 368 -9.99 -2.62 -4.69
N GLN A 369 -9.48 -3.78 -5.11
CA GLN A 369 -10.02 -5.09 -4.70
C GLN A 369 -9.53 -5.49 -3.30
N GLN A 370 -8.50 -4.83 -2.78
CA GLN A 370 -7.96 -5.07 -1.45
C GLN A 370 -8.50 -4.00 -0.49
N LEU A 371 -9.46 -4.39 0.36
CA LEU A 371 -10.10 -3.47 1.31
C LEU A 371 -9.11 -2.84 2.30
N ASN A 372 -8.01 -3.53 2.61
CA ASN A 372 -6.97 -3.01 3.51
C ASN A 372 -5.96 -2.07 2.81
N ASP A 373 -6.15 -1.79 1.51
CA ASP A 373 -5.31 -0.82 0.82
C ASP A 373 -5.65 0.59 1.30
N GLY A 374 -4.70 1.28 1.94
CA GLY A 374 -4.91 2.61 2.51
C GLY A 374 -4.82 3.76 1.50
N LEU A 375 -4.57 3.50 0.21
CA LEU A 375 -4.33 4.56 -0.77
C LEU A 375 -5.62 5.22 -1.24
N VAL A 376 -5.85 6.47 -0.83
CA VAL A 376 -6.97 7.30 -1.29
C VAL A 376 -6.69 7.81 -2.71
N GLY A 377 -5.47 8.31 -2.94
CA GLY A 377 -5.03 8.76 -4.25
C GLY A 377 -3.64 9.37 -4.23
N TYR A 378 -3.13 9.77 -5.39
CA TYR A 378 -1.77 10.28 -5.51
C TYR A 378 -1.57 11.26 -6.67
N TRP A 379 -0.51 12.07 -6.58
CA TRP A 379 0.06 12.85 -7.67
C TRP A 379 1.43 12.32 -8.04
N ARG A 380 1.76 12.38 -9.33
CA ARG A 380 3.07 12.03 -9.85
C ARG A 380 4.01 13.22 -9.75
N GLU A 381 5.21 12.99 -9.23
CA GLU A 381 6.20 14.05 -9.06
C GLU A 381 7.18 14.04 -10.23
N LYS A 382 7.27 15.18 -10.91
CA LYS A 382 8.27 15.42 -11.94
C LYS A 382 9.39 16.29 -11.36
N PRO A 383 10.64 15.80 -11.26
CA PRO A 383 11.75 16.61 -10.76
C PRO A 383 12.01 17.78 -11.70
N VAL A 384 12.18 18.97 -11.13
CA VAL A 384 12.46 20.23 -11.85
C VAL A 384 13.96 20.55 -11.81
N ASP A 385 14.62 20.23 -10.70
CA ASP A 385 16.05 20.46 -10.50
C ASP A 385 16.72 19.34 -9.68
N ASP A 386 18.06 19.42 -9.60
CA ASP A 386 18.89 18.52 -8.80
C ASP A 386 18.84 18.86 -7.30
N GLU A 387 18.14 19.94 -6.91
CA GLU A 387 17.99 20.39 -5.51
C GLU A 387 16.81 19.71 -4.80
N GLY A 388 16.00 18.94 -5.54
CA GLY A 388 14.88 18.16 -5.01
C GLY A 388 13.52 18.83 -5.19
N HIS A 389 13.45 19.95 -5.91
CA HIS A 389 12.17 20.55 -6.27
C HIS A 389 11.50 19.71 -7.36
N TYR A 390 10.18 19.62 -7.27
CA TYR A 390 9.36 18.87 -8.20
C TYR A 390 8.13 19.69 -8.61
N GLU A 391 7.38 19.21 -9.59
CA GLU A 391 6.05 19.68 -10.01
C GLU A 391 5.11 18.47 -10.14
N TYR A 392 3.80 18.70 -10.06
CA TYR A 392 2.84 17.63 -10.31
C TYR A 392 2.69 17.42 -11.82
N GLU A 393 2.93 16.21 -12.29
CA GLU A 393 2.82 15.88 -13.72
C GLU A 393 1.36 16.11 -14.18
N ASP A 394 1.20 16.99 -15.18
CA ASP A 394 -0.09 17.37 -15.77
C ASP A 394 -1.16 17.87 -14.79
N ASN A 395 -0.80 18.10 -13.53
CA ASN A 395 -1.73 18.49 -12.46
C ASN A 395 -2.90 17.50 -12.24
N ILE A 396 -2.70 16.22 -12.57
CA ILE A 396 -3.72 15.17 -12.47
C ILE A 396 -3.63 14.47 -11.11
N PHE A 397 -4.77 14.35 -10.43
CA PHE A 397 -4.95 13.52 -9.24
C PHE A 397 -5.43 12.12 -9.64
N TYR A 398 -4.69 11.09 -9.26
CA TYR A 398 -5.03 9.70 -9.53
C TYR A 398 -5.70 9.07 -8.31
N ALA A 399 -6.94 8.62 -8.44
CA ALA A 399 -7.72 8.01 -7.37
C ALA A 399 -8.11 6.56 -7.73
N PRO A 400 -7.26 5.56 -7.42
CA PRO A 400 -7.50 4.19 -7.85
C PRO A 400 -8.72 3.55 -7.15
N GLN A 401 -9.07 4.01 -5.94
CA GLN A 401 -10.18 3.44 -5.15
C GLN A 401 -11.51 4.18 -5.30
N SER A 402 -11.56 5.24 -6.11
CA SER A 402 -12.79 5.99 -6.35
C SER A 402 -13.56 5.40 -7.54
N ARG A 403 -14.89 5.53 -7.47
CA ARG A 403 -15.79 5.34 -8.62
C ARG A 403 -15.57 6.39 -9.70
N LEU A 404 -16.11 6.18 -10.89
CA LEU A 404 -16.03 7.13 -12.01
C LEU A 404 -16.46 8.55 -11.61
N ILE A 405 -15.54 9.49 -11.82
CA ILE A 405 -15.74 10.93 -11.62
C ILE A 405 -15.31 11.64 -12.89
N ASN A 406 -16.26 12.28 -13.56
CA ASN A 406 -15.98 12.97 -14.82
C ASN A 406 -15.34 14.33 -14.57
N HIS A 407 -14.01 14.38 -14.42
CA HIS A 407 -13.28 15.64 -14.29
C HIS A 407 -11.88 15.56 -14.96
N PRO A 408 -11.45 16.54 -15.77
CA PRO A 408 -10.20 16.45 -16.55
C PRO A 408 -8.92 16.38 -15.70
N LEU A 409 -8.98 16.78 -14.42
CA LEU A 409 -7.85 16.76 -13.47
C LEU A 409 -7.95 15.62 -12.44
N ILE A 410 -8.97 14.77 -12.51
CA ILE A 410 -9.12 13.63 -11.61
C ILE A 410 -9.30 12.39 -12.46
N GLN A 411 -8.37 11.46 -12.38
CA GLN A 411 -8.43 10.21 -13.11
C GLN A 411 -8.68 9.05 -12.15
N THR A 412 -9.72 8.26 -12.43
CA THR A 412 -10.07 7.09 -11.62
C THR A 412 -9.77 5.79 -12.38
N GLU A 413 -9.72 4.67 -11.67
CA GLU A 413 -9.41 3.38 -12.28
C GLU A 413 -10.49 2.93 -13.29
N GLU A 414 -11.74 3.35 -13.12
CA GLU A 414 -12.84 3.07 -14.07
C GLU A 414 -12.57 3.69 -15.46
N GLU A 415 -11.81 4.78 -15.55
CA GLU A 415 -11.41 5.40 -16.83
C GLU A 415 -10.22 4.69 -17.49
N GLY A 416 -9.48 3.89 -16.73
CA GLY A 416 -8.37 3.08 -17.20
C GLY A 416 -7.27 2.89 -16.15
N LEU A 417 -6.63 1.74 -16.19
CA LEU A 417 -5.48 1.43 -15.33
C LEU A 417 -4.29 2.32 -15.70
N VAL A 418 -3.81 3.08 -14.72
CA VAL A 418 -2.64 3.95 -14.89
C VAL A 418 -1.42 3.27 -14.28
N TYR A 419 -0.41 3.04 -15.12
CA TYR A 419 0.86 2.45 -14.71
C TYR A 419 1.98 3.49 -14.74
N PHE A 420 2.95 3.31 -13.86
CA PHE A 420 4.26 3.92 -13.98
C PHE A 420 5.15 3.00 -14.80
N GLU A 421 5.83 3.54 -15.80
CA GLU A 421 6.85 2.79 -16.52
C GLU A 421 8.19 2.99 -15.83
N GLN A 422 8.71 1.94 -15.19
CA GLN A 422 10.03 1.97 -14.55
C GLN A 422 10.98 1.01 -15.25
N THR A 423 12.23 1.43 -15.44
CA THR A 423 13.32 0.57 -15.90
C THR A 423 14.37 0.43 -14.79
N VAL A 424 15.31 -0.51 -14.94
CA VAL A 424 16.41 -0.67 -13.97
C VAL A 424 17.40 0.49 -14.06
N ASP A 425 17.57 1.07 -15.24
CA ASP A 425 18.50 2.20 -15.46
C ASP A 425 17.86 3.57 -15.17
N ALA A 426 16.53 3.65 -15.03
CA ALA A 426 15.83 4.89 -14.76
C ALA A 426 16.02 5.35 -13.31
N PRO A 427 16.07 6.66 -13.04
CA PRO A 427 16.09 7.17 -11.68
C PRO A 427 14.81 6.77 -10.93
N PRO A 428 14.80 6.85 -9.59
CA PRO A 428 13.60 6.70 -8.79
C PRO A 428 12.51 7.69 -9.23
N GLN A 429 11.25 7.27 -9.12
CA GLN A 429 10.09 8.13 -9.37
C GLN A 429 9.42 8.47 -8.03
N GLY A 430 9.15 9.76 -7.82
CA GLY A 430 8.49 10.28 -6.63
C GLY A 430 6.98 10.38 -6.78
N VAL A 431 6.26 10.17 -5.69
CA VAL A 431 4.81 10.33 -5.59
C VAL A 431 4.43 11.02 -4.29
N THR A 432 3.51 12.00 -4.39
CA THR A 432 2.79 12.55 -3.23
C THR A 432 1.49 11.78 -3.11
N MET A 433 1.25 11.11 -1.98
CA MET A 433 0.10 10.24 -1.76
C MET A 433 -0.79 10.76 -0.63
N LEU A 434 -2.09 10.55 -0.79
CA LEU A 434 -3.11 10.67 0.23
C LEU A 434 -3.45 9.27 0.71
N ILE A 435 -3.26 9.02 2.01
CA ILE A 435 -3.47 7.69 2.58
C ILE A 435 -4.34 7.75 3.84
N ASP A 436 -5.12 6.69 4.07
CA ASP A 436 -5.57 6.38 5.42
C ASP A 436 -4.35 5.86 6.22
N PRO A 437 -3.94 6.54 7.31
CA PRO A 437 -2.73 6.18 8.06
C PRO A 437 -2.77 4.77 8.66
N ARG A 438 -3.96 4.17 8.80
CA ARG A 438 -4.16 2.83 9.40
C ARG A 438 -4.05 1.71 8.38
N GLY A 439 -4.19 2.02 7.09
CA GLY A 439 -4.11 1.05 5.99
C GLY A 439 -2.68 0.77 5.54
N VAL A 440 -2.55 -0.11 4.54
CA VAL A 440 -1.29 -0.45 3.88
C VAL A 440 -1.33 0.02 2.43
N VAL A 441 -0.25 0.60 1.91
CA VAL A 441 -0.18 0.98 0.48
C VAL A 441 0.54 -0.13 -0.30
N HIS A 442 -0.10 -0.65 -1.35
CA HIS A 442 0.48 -1.69 -2.19
C HIS A 442 1.15 -1.13 -3.46
N GLY A 443 2.33 -1.66 -3.77
CA GLY A 443 3.03 -1.47 -5.04
C GLY A 443 3.19 -2.80 -5.78
N THR A 444 2.58 -2.91 -6.97
CA THR A 444 2.55 -4.15 -7.76
C THR A 444 3.17 -3.95 -9.14
N CYS A 445 4.05 -4.84 -9.58
CA CYS A 445 4.72 -4.72 -10.89
C CYS A 445 4.68 -5.99 -11.78
N GLY A 446 4.00 -7.05 -11.32
CA GLY A 446 3.82 -8.32 -12.06
C GLY A 446 5.08 -9.17 -12.27
N VAL A 447 6.27 -8.57 -12.19
CA VAL A 447 7.58 -9.22 -12.41
C VAL A 447 8.26 -9.58 -11.08
N LEU A 448 8.11 -8.72 -10.07
CA LEU A 448 8.67 -8.91 -8.72
C LEU A 448 7.53 -9.07 -7.70
N PRO A 449 7.84 -9.61 -6.50
CA PRO A 449 6.85 -9.68 -5.42
C PRO A 449 6.27 -8.30 -5.09
N ASN A 450 4.99 -8.28 -4.74
CA ASN A 450 4.30 -7.06 -4.29
C ASN A 450 5.04 -6.46 -3.08
N GLN A 451 5.12 -5.14 -3.05
CA GLN A 451 5.64 -4.39 -1.91
C GLN A 451 4.50 -3.73 -1.16
N GLU A 452 4.66 -3.68 0.16
CA GLU A 452 3.69 -3.12 1.09
C GLU A 452 4.37 -2.03 1.91
N LEU A 453 3.76 -0.85 1.94
CA LEU A 453 4.19 0.26 2.78
C LEU A 453 3.15 0.53 3.85
N ARG A 454 3.55 0.31 5.10
CA ARG A 454 2.76 0.65 6.30
C ARG A 454 3.35 1.87 6.97
N LEU A 455 2.49 2.80 7.39
CA LEU A 455 2.90 3.91 8.24
C LEU A 455 2.99 3.43 9.69
N PRO A 456 4.14 3.58 10.38
CA PRO A 456 4.26 3.22 11.80
C PRO A 456 3.27 4.01 12.67
N ALA A 457 2.64 3.35 13.65
CA ALA A 457 1.64 3.95 14.53
C ALA A 457 2.14 5.17 15.31
N GLU A 458 3.43 5.20 15.65
CA GLU A 458 4.10 6.32 16.32
C GLU A 458 4.01 7.63 15.52
N ASN A 459 3.93 7.54 14.19
CA ASN A 459 3.89 8.72 13.31
C ASN A 459 2.50 9.34 13.18
N TYR A 460 1.43 8.66 13.64
CA TYR A 460 0.07 9.17 13.50
C TYR A 460 -0.74 9.21 14.80
N ASN A 461 -0.49 8.33 15.78
CA ASN A 461 -1.31 8.25 16.99
C ASN A 461 -1.37 9.58 17.75
N HIS A 462 -0.23 10.23 17.95
CA HIS A 462 -0.17 11.52 18.64
C HIS A 462 -0.94 12.60 17.86
N ALA A 463 -0.76 12.65 16.54
CA ALA A 463 -1.45 13.64 15.71
C ALA A 463 -2.96 13.44 15.72
N LEU A 464 -3.44 12.19 15.59
CA LEU A 464 -4.87 11.88 15.62
C LEU A 464 -5.51 12.15 17.00
N GLN A 465 -4.74 12.07 18.08
CA GLN A 465 -5.21 12.42 19.43
C GLN A 465 -5.30 13.95 19.63
N ALA A 466 -4.35 14.70 19.06
CA ALA A 466 -4.28 16.16 19.18
C ALA A 466 -5.26 16.91 18.28
N MET A 467 -5.84 16.26 17.26
CA MET A 467 -6.75 16.89 16.31
C MET A 467 -8.02 17.43 16.97
N GLU A 468 -8.21 18.74 16.86
CA GLU A 468 -9.45 19.43 17.18
C GLU A 468 -10.17 19.82 15.88
N VAL A 469 -11.46 19.49 15.77
CA VAL A 469 -12.27 19.85 14.60
C VAL A 469 -13.07 21.12 14.89
N ASN A 470 -13.03 22.07 13.97
CA ASN A 470 -13.79 23.32 14.05
C ASN A 470 -14.86 23.37 12.94
N PHE A 471 -16.12 23.61 13.30
CA PHE A 471 -17.25 23.82 12.39
C PHE A 471 -17.71 25.26 12.49
N LEU A 472 -17.91 25.91 11.34
CA LEU A 472 -18.42 27.27 11.32
C LEU A 472 -19.93 27.24 11.53
N SER A 473 -20.42 27.86 12.60
CA SER A 473 -21.85 27.91 12.89
C SER A 473 -22.29 29.37 12.99
N THR A 474 -22.77 29.93 11.88
CA THR A 474 -23.14 31.34 11.79
C THR A 474 -24.42 31.56 10.98
N PRO A 475 -25.42 32.33 11.48
CA PRO A 475 -25.58 32.83 12.85
C PRO A 475 -26.35 31.86 13.77
N VAL A 476 -25.97 31.77 15.04
CA VAL A 476 -26.73 31.05 16.08
C VAL A 476 -27.48 32.05 16.96
N LEU A 477 -28.77 31.81 17.20
CA LEU A 477 -29.57 32.63 18.12
C LEU A 477 -29.34 32.20 19.56
N CYS A 478 -29.01 33.15 20.42
CA CYS A 478 -28.78 32.92 21.85
C CYS A 478 -29.50 33.95 22.71
N ASP A 479 -29.79 33.58 23.95
CA ASP A 479 -30.33 34.50 24.94
C ASP A 479 -29.27 35.53 25.34
N ARG A 480 -29.63 36.81 25.25
CA ARG A 480 -28.76 37.91 25.68
C ARG A 480 -28.69 37.95 27.19
N SER A 481 -27.55 37.54 27.76
CA SER A 481 -27.37 37.57 29.22
C SER A 481 -26.99 38.98 29.69
N ASN A 482 -27.72 39.51 30.67
CA ASN A 482 -27.45 40.82 31.30
C ASN A 482 -26.63 40.66 32.60
N ASP A 483 -25.68 39.72 32.66
CA ASP A 483 -24.84 39.59 33.85
C ASP A 483 -23.81 40.74 33.87
N ALA A 484 -23.87 41.55 34.94
CA ALA A 484 -23.02 42.73 35.17
C ALA A 484 -21.51 42.42 35.32
N LEU A 485 -21.10 41.15 35.13
CA LEU A 485 -19.72 40.69 35.09
C LEU A 485 -19.17 40.46 33.66
N GLY A 486 -19.96 40.67 32.60
CA GLY A 486 -19.46 40.54 31.22
C GLY A 486 -19.21 39.11 30.76
N ASN A 487 -19.77 38.11 31.46
CA ASN A 487 -19.74 36.73 30.97
C ASN A 487 -20.64 36.60 29.73
N LEU A 488 -20.08 35.95 28.71
CA LEU A 488 -20.63 35.85 27.37
C LEU A 488 -21.95 35.06 27.32
N ASN A 489 -22.79 35.41 26.33
CA ASN A 489 -24.12 34.85 26.09
C ASN A 489 -24.12 33.32 26.17
N GLN A 490 -25.08 32.76 26.90
CA GLN A 490 -25.16 31.32 27.11
C GLN A 490 -25.70 30.64 25.84
N ILE A 491 -24.86 29.86 25.18
CA ILE A 491 -25.22 29.17 23.94
C ILE A 491 -25.73 27.76 24.28
N ALA A 492 -26.93 27.45 23.79
CA ALA A 492 -27.57 26.15 23.93
C ALA A 492 -27.90 25.61 22.53
N ILE A 493 -27.13 24.62 22.08
CA ILE A 493 -27.28 23.97 20.78
C ILE A 493 -27.48 22.47 21.02
N PRO A 494 -28.45 21.82 20.35
CA PRO A 494 -28.59 20.37 20.44
C PRO A 494 -27.48 19.72 19.63
N LEU A 495 -26.51 19.12 20.31
CA LEU A 495 -25.37 18.43 19.70
C LEU A 495 -25.40 16.95 20.09
N PRO A 496 -24.92 16.05 19.20
CA PRO A 496 -24.80 14.64 19.54
C PRO A 496 -23.78 14.44 20.68
N GLU A 497 -24.09 13.49 21.58
CA GLU A 497 -23.14 13.05 22.61
C GLU A 497 -22.16 12.07 21.97
N GLU A 498 -20.90 12.48 21.88
CA GLU A 498 -19.81 11.70 21.29
C GLU A 498 -18.93 11.12 22.42
N PRO A 499 -18.79 9.79 22.53
CA PRO A 499 -17.92 9.17 23.54
C PRO A 499 -16.48 9.70 23.44
N GLY A 500 -15.92 10.14 24.57
CA GLY A 500 -14.53 10.62 24.64
C GLY A 500 -14.27 11.99 24.00
N SER A 501 -15.31 12.73 23.59
CA SER A 501 -15.17 14.07 22.99
C SER A 501 -16.06 15.11 23.67
N ARG A 502 -15.65 16.38 23.63
CA ARG A 502 -16.39 17.52 24.18
C ARG A 502 -16.58 18.61 23.13
N TRP A 503 -17.81 19.14 23.09
CA TRP A 503 -18.14 20.31 22.31
C TRP A 503 -17.87 21.60 23.10
N SER A 504 -17.28 22.58 22.42
CA SER A 504 -17.05 23.92 22.93
C SER A 504 -17.38 24.96 21.86
N TRP A 505 -17.65 26.19 22.30
CA TRP A 505 -17.95 27.31 21.42
C TRP A 505 -16.85 28.37 21.46
N LEU A 506 -16.43 28.82 20.29
CA LEU A 506 -15.44 29.87 20.06
C LEU A 506 -16.09 31.04 19.32
N THR A 507 -15.93 32.25 19.83
CA THR A 507 -16.34 33.48 19.12
C THR A 507 -15.15 34.43 19.00
N LEU A 508 -15.04 35.11 17.87
CA LEU A 508 -14.09 36.20 17.67
C LEU A 508 -14.71 37.51 18.18
N GLN A 509 -14.13 38.11 19.21
CA GLN A 509 -14.56 39.40 19.75
C GLN A 509 -13.45 40.44 19.65
N GLN A 510 -13.68 41.49 18.85
CA GLN A 510 -12.76 42.64 18.72
C GLN A 510 -11.29 42.20 18.54
N GLU A 511 -11.05 41.30 17.58
CA GLU A 511 -9.74 40.72 17.21
C GLU A 511 -9.11 39.74 18.22
N ASN A 512 -9.76 39.46 19.35
CA ASN A 512 -9.35 38.40 20.29
C ASN A 512 -10.34 37.23 20.26
N TRP A 513 -9.80 36.01 20.25
CA TRP A 513 -10.59 34.80 20.43
C TRP A 513 -11.10 34.72 21.87
N SER A 514 -12.41 34.51 22.03
CA SER A 514 -13.02 34.30 23.34
C SER A 514 -12.84 32.84 23.82
N GLU A 515 -12.67 32.68 25.12
CA GLU A 515 -12.39 31.41 25.80
C GLU A 515 -13.43 30.32 25.47
N LYS A 516 -12.97 29.07 25.27
CA LYS A 516 -13.78 27.87 24.94
C LYS A 516 -14.97 27.72 25.90
N GLN A 517 -16.16 28.14 25.48
CA GLN A 517 -17.36 28.04 26.32
C GLN A 517 -17.97 26.64 26.25
N LYS A 518 -18.33 26.06 27.41
CA LYS A 518 -19.07 24.80 27.47
C LYS A 518 -20.53 25.02 27.06
N ILE A 519 -20.99 24.27 26.07
CA ILE A 519 -22.36 24.36 25.55
C ILE A 519 -23.32 23.72 26.56
N LYS A 520 -24.42 24.42 26.87
CA LYS A 520 -25.44 23.88 27.78
C LYS A 520 -26.42 22.96 27.03
N PRO A 521 -26.96 21.93 27.71
CA PRO A 521 -28.03 21.12 27.13
C PRO A 521 -29.27 21.96 26.84
N VAL A 522 -29.93 21.68 25.72
CA VAL A 522 -31.11 22.41 25.27
C VAL A 522 -32.27 22.20 26.23
N ASN A 523 -32.98 23.28 26.54
CA ASN A 523 -34.26 23.20 27.24
C ASN A 523 -35.38 22.89 26.23
N PHE A 524 -36.09 21.77 26.42
CA PHE A 524 -37.22 21.37 25.56
C PHE A 524 -38.48 22.24 25.72
N LYS A 525 -38.43 23.28 26.54
CA LYS A 525 -39.50 24.29 26.64
C LYS A 525 -39.33 25.33 25.53
N ALA A 526 -40.29 25.36 24.60
CA ALA A 526 -40.35 26.34 23.52
C ALA A 526 -40.77 27.74 24.03
N THR A 527 -39.95 28.35 24.89
CA THR A 527 -40.16 29.70 25.43
C THR A 527 -38.87 30.50 25.35
N PHE A 528 -38.89 31.59 24.57
CA PHE A 528 -37.83 32.61 24.59
C PHE A 528 -38.14 33.59 25.72
N ASP A 529 -37.59 33.34 26.90
CA ASP A 529 -37.86 34.15 28.09
C ASP A 529 -37.05 35.46 28.12
N GLN A 530 -36.07 35.63 27.22
CA GLN A 530 -35.15 36.77 27.15
C GLN A 530 -35.02 37.35 25.74
N SER A 531 -34.47 38.57 25.63
CA SER A 531 -34.14 39.16 24.32
C SER A 531 -33.06 38.34 23.62
N GLN A 532 -33.25 38.09 22.33
CA GLN A 532 -32.35 37.27 21.53
C GLN A 532 -31.21 38.11 20.94
N GLU A 533 -30.04 37.52 20.85
CA GLU A 533 -28.88 38.04 20.14
C GLU A 533 -28.36 37.00 19.15
N ALA A 534 -27.98 37.44 17.96
CA ALA A 534 -27.31 36.57 16.99
C ALA A 534 -25.82 36.55 17.33
N SER A 535 -25.29 35.36 17.58
CA SER A 535 -23.87 35.13 17.81
C SER A 535 -23.27 34.44 16.58
N GLU A 536 -22.09 34.90 16.18
CA GLU A 536 -21.27 34.26 15.17
C GLU A 536 -20.09 33.56 15.85
N GLY A 537 -19.76 32.36 15.40
CA GLY A 537 -18.68 31.59 16.01
C GLY A 537 -18.49 30.20 15.40
N TRP A 538 -17.66 29.43 16.08
CA TRP A 538 -17.25 28.09 15.70
C TRP A 538 -17.62 27.10 16.81
N LEU A 539 -18.14 25.96 16.39
CA LEU A 539 -18.24 24.76 17.23
C LEU A 539 -16.93 24.02 17.14
N GLN A 540 -16.29 23.79 18.27
CA GLN A 540 -15.06 23.01 18.35
C GLN A 540 -15.31 21.69 19.07
N LEU A 541 -14.93 20.59 18.41
CA LEU A 541 -14.93 19.25 18.95
C LEU A 541 -13.49 18.85 19.31
N SER A 542 -13.23 18.63 20.59
CA SER A 542 -11.93 18.20 21.12
C SER A 542 -12.08 16.89 21.88
N ARG A 543 -11.05 16.05 21.91
CA ARG A 543 -11.06 14.86 22.76
C ARG A 543 -10.99 15.26 24.24
N ILE A 544 -11.59 14.45 25.09
CA ILE A 544 -11.46 14.58 26.54
C ILE A 544 -10.16 13.88 26.92
N ASP A 545 -9.16 14.64 27.35
CA ASP A 545 -7.98 14.06 28.00
C ASP A 545 -8.45 13.42 29.31
N ASP A 546 -8.43 12.09 29.40
CA ASP A 546 -8.59 11.42 30.69
C ASP A 546 -7.31 11.67 31.51
N PRO A 547 -7.36 12.36 32.66
CA PRO A 547 -6.17 12.66 33.45
C PRO A 547 -5.73 11.47 34.32
N GLU A 548 -5.91 10.24 33.85
CA GLU A 548 -5.55 9.00 34.56
C GLU A 548 -4.62 8.11 33.72
N GLU A 549 -3.53 8.63 33.17
CA GLU A 549 -2.35 7.82 32.86
C GLU A 549 -1.12 8.74 32.70
N SER A 550 -0.57 9.16 33.85
CA SER A 550 0.74 9.81 33.98
C SER A 550 1.63 9.06 34.96
#